data_AF-B7VSZ5-F1
#
_entry.id   AF-B7VSZ5-F1
#
_cell.length_a   1.000
_cell.length_b   1.000
_cell.length_c   1.000
_cell.angle_alpha   90.00
_cell.angle_beta   90.00
_cell.angle_gamma   90.00
#
_symmetry.space_group_name_H-M   'P 1'
#
loop_
_entity.id
_entity.type
_entity.pdbx_description
1 polymer ?
#
loop_
_entity_poly.entity_id
_entity_poly.type
_entity_poly.pdbx_seq_one_letter_code
_entity_poly.pdbx_strand_id
1 'polypeptide(L)'
;MKLQKINKEEYRKKMNLLLVSLVGSLALFAIVFGSVLIELFGSAGSVTGESTGNFHLNVLGVILSVALNAFIASRVKGHDYFKEALYVWNLKQIHNQIYRKLKRIQPKAEQGDREALTILYFYYTTQKQVYD
;
A
#
# COMPACT_ATOMS: atom_id res chain seq x y z
N MET A 1 -8.78 19.31 2.51
CA MET A 1 -8.37 18.68 1.23
C MET A 1 -9.27 19.22 0.13
N LYS A 2 -8.73 19.64 -1.02
CA LYS A 2 -9.56 20.09 -2.16
C LYS A 2 -10.07 18.85 -2.91
N LEU A 3 -11.37 18.78 -3.18
CA LEU A 3 -11.93 17.67 -3.96
C LEU A 3 -11.50 17.80 -5.42
N GLN A 4 -10.92 16.73 -5.97
CA GLN A 4 -10.47 16.63 -7.35
C GLN A 4 -11.42 15.72 -8.13
N LYS A 5 -11.69 15.98 -9.41
CA LYS A 5 -12.37 15.00 -10.26
C LYS A 5 -11.47 13.76 -10.43
N ILE A 6 -12.06 12.58 -10.39
CA ILE A 6 -11.36 11.30 -10.49
C ILE A 6 -11.88 10.56 -11.73
N ASN A 7 -10.98 10.00 -12.53
CA ASN A 7 -11.29 8.99 -13.52
C ASN A 7 -11.01 7.61 -12.91
N LYS A 8 -12.08 6.85 -12.68
CA LYS A 8 -12.03 5.56 -11.97
C LYS A 8 -11.20 4.51 -12.69
N GLU A 9 -11.30 4.44 -14.01
CA GLU A 9 -10.57 3.47 -14.81
C GLU A 9 -9.08 3.78 -14.79
N GLU A 10 -8.74 5.07 -14.90
CA GLU A 10 -7.37 5.54 -14.97
C GLU A 10 -6.61 5.32 -13.65
N TYR A 11 -7.17 5.74 -12.51
CA TYR A 11 -6.47 5.53 -11.23
C TYR A 11 -6.35 4.05 -10.88
N ARG A 12 -7.37 3.23 -11.18
CA ARG A 12 -7.33 1.77 -10.91
C ARG A 12 -6.25 1.11 -11.74
N LYS A 13 -6.13 1.45 -13.03
CA LYS A 13 -5.07 0.96 -13.91
C LYS A 13 -3.69 1.32 -13.35
N LYS A 14 -3.48 2.59 -12.97
CA LYS A 14 -2.21 3.08 -12.40
C LYS A 14 -1.86 2.39 -11.08
N MET A 15 -2.85 2.21 -10.20
CA MET A 15 -2.66 1.54 -8.91
C MET A 15 -2.37 0.06 -9.08
N ASN A 16 -3.10 -0.64 -9.96
CA ASN A 16 -2.87 -2.05 -10.23
C ASN A 16 -1.50 -2.28 -10.87
N LEU A 17 -1.08 -1.40 -11.79
CA LEU A 17 0.27 -1.43 -12.34
C LEU A 17 1.32 -1.30 -11.23
N LEU A 18 1.19 -0.31 -10.33
CA LEU A 18 2.08 -0.15 -9.19
C LEU A 18 2.13 -1.40 -8.31
N LEU A 19 0.97 -2.00 -8.01
CA LEU A 19 0.88 -3.20 -7.18
C LEU A 19 1.55 -4.40 -7.83
N VAL A 20 1.25 -4.67 -9.10
CA VAL A 20 1.86 -5.78 -9.85
C VAL A 20 3.36 -5.58 -9.97
N SER A 21 3.81 -4.35 -10.25
CA SER A 21 5.23 -4.02 -10.27
C SER A 21 5.89 -4.28 -8.92
N LEU A 22 5.31 -3.81 -7.81
CA LEU A 22 5.85 -3.99 -6.46
C LEU A 22 5.96 -5.46 -6.06
N VAL A 23 4.92 -6.27 -6.36
CA VAL A 23 4.91 -7.70 -6.07
C VAL A 23 5.95 -8.43 -6.93
N GLY A 24 6.02 -8.10 -8.22
CA GLY A 24 6.99 -8.67 -9.14
C GLY A 24 8.43 -8.35 -8.74
N SER A 25 8.73 -7.09 -8.41
CA SER A 25 10.07 -6.68 -7.96
C SER A 25 10.40 -7.25 -6.58
N LEU A 26 9.44 -7.38 -5.67
CA LEU A 26 9.65 -8.04 -4.38
C LEU A 26 10.08 -9.51 -4.57
N ALA A 27 9.36 -10.27 -5.40
CA ALA A 27 9.69 -11.66 -5.67
C ALA A 27 11.07 -11.80 -6.34
N LEU A 28 11.35 -10.97 -7.35
CA LEU A 28 12.63 -10.96 -8.05
C LEU A 28 13.79 -10.64 -7.10
N PHE A 29 13.69 -9.56 -6.33
CA PHE A 29 14.75 -9.16 -5.41
C PHE A 29 14.93 -10.13 -4.25
N ALA A 30 13.86 -10.78 -3.78
CA ALA A 30 13.96 -11.77 -2.70
C ALA A 30 14.85 -12.95 -3.13
N ILE A 31 14.66 -13.41 -4.37
CA ILE A 31 15.50 -14.47 -4.96
C ILE A 31 16.93 -13.94 -5.14
N VAL A 32 17.11 -12.79 -5.79
CA VAL A 32 18.45 -12.24 -6.09
C VAL A 32 19.24 -11.99 -4.80
N PHE A 33 18.67 -11.30 -3.82
CA PHE A 33 19.36 -11.02 -2.55
C PHE A 33 19.57 -12.29 -1.73
N GLY A 34 18.61 -13.21 -1.69
CA GLY A 34 18.79 -14.51 -1.04
C GLY A 34 19.96 -15.29 -1.64
N SER A 35 20.00 -15.42 -2.96
CA SER A 35 21.09 -16.11 -3.68
C SER A 35 22.45 -15.44 -3.47
N VAL A 36 22.53 -14.10 -3.56
CA VAL A 36 23.78 -13.37 -3.33
C VAL A 36 24.26 -13.52 -1.88
N LEU A 37 23.37 -13.45 -0.89
CA LEU A 37 23.73 -13.63 0.51
C LEU A 37 24.23 -15.05 0.80
N ILE A 38 23.61 -16.06 0.18
CA ILE A 38 24.04 -17.47 0.32
C ILE A 38 25.40 -17.69 -0.33
N GLU A 39 25.64 -17.12 -1.52
CA GLU A 39 26.94 -17.24 -2.17
C GLU A 39 28.06 -16.61 -1.34
N LEU A 40 27.77 -15.47 -0.69
CA LEU A 40 28.78 -14.73 0.08
C LEU A 40 28.97 -15.26 1.52
N PHE A 41 27.92 -15.76 2.15
CA PHE A 41 27.90 -16.05 3.60
C PHE A 41 27.31 -17.43 3.94
N GLY A 42 26.83 -18.18 2.95
CA GLY A 42 26.17 -19.45 3.16
C GLY A 42 27.13 -20.58 3.50
N SER A 43 26.63 -21.58 4.22
CA SER A 43 27.41 -22.78 4.54
C SER A 43 27.49 -23.72 3.34
N ALA A 44 28.71 -24.12 2.97
CA ALA A 44 28.99 -25.04 1.85
C ALA A 44 28.63 -26.52 2.12
N GLY A 45 28.20 -26.85 3.33
CA GLY A 45 27.87 -28.22 3.74
C GLY A 45 26.40 -28.54 3.54
N SER A 46 25.98 -28.85 2.31
CA SER A 46 24.67 -29.46 2.08
C SER A 46 24.85 -30.93 1.70
N VAL A 47 24.59 -31.84 2.65
CA VAL A 47 24.31 -33.23 2.32
C VAL A 47 23.01 -33.25 1.51
N THR A 48 23.00 -33.95 0.38
CA THR A 48 21.83 -34.04 -0.49
C THR A 48 20.63 -34.57 0.29
N GLY A 49 19.63 -33.72 0.54
CA GLY A 49 18.40 -34.07 1.25
C GLY A 49 18.15 -33.33 2.57
N GLU A 50 19.13 -32.57 3.09
CA GLU A 50 18.95 -31.78 4.31
C GLU A 50 18.81 -30.27 4.03
N SER A 51 18.21 -29.54 4.98
CA SER A 51 18.14 -28.07 4.94
C SER A 51 19.56 -27.51 4.95
N THR A 52 19.88 -26.66 3.97
CA THR A 52 21.23 -26.07 3.79
C THR A 52 21.67 -25.12 4.91
N GLY A 53 20.86 -24.96 5.98
CA GLY A 53 21.09 -24.01 7.07
C GLY A 53 20.86 -22.53 6.70
N ASN A 54 20.69 -22.23 5.41
CA ASN A 54 20.68 -20.89 4.86
C ASN A 54 19.31 -20.18 4.87
N PHE A 55 18.33 -20.70 5.62
CA PHE A 55 16.99 -20.10 5.70
C PHE A 55 17.05 -18.63 6.17
N HIS A 56 17.89 -18.35 7.17
CA HIS A 56 18.06 -17.00 7.71
C HIS A 56 18.56 -15.99 6.66
N LEU A 57 19.42 -16.42 5.72
CA LEU A 57 19.90 -15.59 4.61
C LEU A 57 18.81 -15.29 3.59
N ASN A 58 17.94 -16.26 3.29
CA ASN A 58 16.74 -16.02 2.46
C ASN A 58 15.80 -15.02 3.13
N VAL A 59 15.54 -15.16 4.43
CA VAL A 59 14.69 -14.22 5.19
C VAL A 59 15.30 -12.81 5.13
N LEU A 60 16.62 -12.68 5.31
CA LEU A 60 17.30 -11.40 5.18
C LEU A 60 17.16 -10.83 3.75
N GLY A 61 17.27 -11.67 2.72
CA GLY A 61 17.01 -11.29 1.32
C GLY A 61 15.60 -10.72 1.11
N VAL A 62 14.58 -11.33 1.71
CA VAL A 62 13.20 -10.80 1.69
C VAL A 62 13.12 -9.45 2.39
N ILE A 63 13.72 -9.30 3.58
CA ILE A 63 13.72 -8.03 4.33
C ILE A 63 14.36 -6.91 3.50
N LEU A 64 15.53 -7.16 2.90
CA LEU A 64 16.21 -6.20 2.02
C LEU A 64 15.35 -5.84 0.80
N SER A 65 14.64 -6.82 0.24
CA SER A 65 13.74 -6.61 -0.89
C SER A 65 12.55 -5.72 -0.52
N VAL A 66 11.94 -5.93 0.65
CA VAL A 66 10.87 -5.07 1.17
C VAL A 66 11.38 -3.65 1.37
N ALA A 67 12.56 -3.49 1.99
CA ALA A 67 13.16 -2.18 2.23
C ALA A 67 13.44 -1.42 0.93
N LEU A 68 14.03 -2.09 -0.07
CA LEU A 68 14.30 -1.50 -1.38
C LEU A 68 13.00 -1.13 -2.12
N ASN A 69 12.00 -2.02 -2.10
CA ASN A 69 10.70 -1.73 -2.70
C ASN A 69 10.01 -0.53 -2.04
N ALA A 70 10.04 -0.45 -0.71
CA ALA A 70 9.49 0.69 0.03
C ALA A 70 10.22 2.00 -0.32
N PHE A 71 11.54 1.96 -0.43
CA PHE A 71 12.35 3.10 -0.87
C PHE A 71 11.96 3.55 -2.28
N ILE A 72 11.93 2.63 -3.26
CA ILE A 72 11.54 2.95 -4.65
C ILE A 72 10.13 3.53 -4.68
N ALA A 73 9.17 2.89 -4.00
CA ALA A 73 7.80 3.37 -3.91
C ALA A 73 7.72 4.79 -3.32
N SER A 74 8.52 5.11 -2.30
CA SER A 74 8.56 6.46 -1.72
C SER A 74 9.00 7.54 -2.73
N ARG A 75 9.91 7.19 -3.65
CA ARG A 75 10.39 8.11 -4.70
C ARG A 75 9.38 8.25 -5.83
N VAL A 76 8.80 7.13 -6.27
CA VAL A 76 7.84 7.08 -7.37
C VAL A 76 6.51 7.74 -7.00
N LYS A 77 6.10 7.70 -5.74
CA LYS A 77 4.90 8.40 -5.23
C LYS A 77 4.94 9.92 -5.48
N GLY A 78 6.10 10.54 -5.55
CA GLY A 78 6.20 11.98 -5.86
C GLY A 78 5.89 12.34 -7.31
N HIS A 79 5.82 11.34 -8.21
CA HIS A 79 5.67 11.56 -9.64
C HIS A 79 4.22 11.89 -10.03
N ASP A 80 4.05 12.80 -11.00
CA ASP A 80 2.76 13.31 -11.46
C ASP A 80 1.80 12.20 -11.92
N TYR A 81 2.37 11.15 -12.52
CA TYR A 81 1.63 9.96 -12.93
C TYR A 81 0.79 9.34 -11.80
N PHE A 82 1.25 9.38 -10.55
CA PHE A 82 0.57 8.78 -9.39
C PHE A 82 -0.26 9.75 -8.55
N LYS A 83 -0.31 11.05 -8.89
CA LYS A 83 -1.04 12.07 -8.12
C LYS A 83 -2.50 11.68 -7.85
N GLU A 84 -3.20 11.23 -8.87
CA GLU A 84 -4.60 10.81 -8.77
C GLU A 84 -4.77 9.53 -7.92
N ALA A 85 -3.89 8.53 -8.13
CA ALA A 85 -3.89 7.31 -7.35
C ALA A 85 -3.64 7.58 -5.85
N LEU A 86 -2.73 8.51 -5.54
CA LEU A 86 -2.45 8.95 -4.18
C LEU A 86 -3.57 9.78 -3.56
N TYR A 87 -4.22 10.64 -4.35
CA TYR A 87 -5.42 11.34 -3.93
C TYR A 87 -6.51 10.35 -3.47
N VAL A 88 -6.80 9.33 -4.29
CA VAL A 88 -7.77 8.28 -3.95
C VAL A 88 -7.33 7.47 -2.73
N TRP A 89 -6.04 7.13 -2.62
CA TRP A 89 -5.51 6.40 -1.46
C TRP A 89 -5.70 7.21 -0.16
N ASN A 90 -5.35 8.49 -0.16
CA ASN A 90 -5.56 9.38 0.99
C ASN A 90 -7.04 9.51 1.34
N LEU A 91 -7.91 9.61 0.34
CA LEU A 91 -9.36 9.70 0.53
C LEU A 91 -9.89 8.44 1.23
N LYS A 92 -9.44 7.25 0.81
CA LYS A 92 -9.78 5.97 1.47
C LYS A 92 -9.27 5.89 2.91
N GLN A 93 -8.10 6.46 3.22
CA GLN A 93 -7.61 6.54 4.61
C GLN A 93 -8.53 7.41 5.47
N ILE A 94 -8.94 8.58 4.96
CA ILE A 94 -9.88 9.47 5.64
C ILE A 94 -11.24 8.77 5.82
N HIS A 95 -11.73 8.06 4.79
CA HIS A 95 -12.95 7.25 4.89
C HIS A 95 -12.86 6.24 6.02
N ASN A 96 -11.75 5.49 6.11
CA ASN A 96 -11.55 4.52 7.18
C ASN A 96 -11.51 5.19 8.57
N GLN A 97 -10.88 6.35 8.69
CA GLN A 97 -10.86 7.12 9.94
C GLN A 97 -12.27 7.56 10.38
N ILE A 98 -13.10 8.04 9.43
CA ILE A 98 -14.49 8.43 9.70
C ILE A 98 -15.33 7.19 10.03
N TYR A 99 -15.20 6.11 9.26
CA TYR A 99 -15.90 4.85 9.46
C TYR A 99 -15.69 4.30 10.88
N ARG A 100 -14.44 4.29 11.37
CA ARG A 100 -14.12 3.85 12.74
C ARG A 100 -14.77 4.71 13.83
N LYS A 101 -15.18 5.94 13.51
CA LYS A 101 -15.84 6.89 14.43
C LYS A 101 -17.33 7.05 14.14
N LEU A 102 -17.88 6.34 13.15
CA LEU A 102 -19.22 6.57 12.63
C LEU A 102 -20.31 6.46 13.70
N LYS A 103 -20.21 5.45 14.59
CA LYS A 103 -21.12 5.24 15.73
C LYS A 103 -21.21 6.45 16.68
N ARG A 104 -20.19 7.31 16.73
CA ARG A 104 -20.18 8.54 17.54
C ARG A 104 -20.64 9.77 16.76
N ILE A 105 -20.49 9.75 15.44
CA ILE A 105 -20.78 10.89 14.56
C ILE A 105 -22.27 10.89 14.19
N GLN A 106 -22.85 9.74 13.85
CA GLN A 106 -24.24 9.61 13.42
C GLN A 106 -25.25 10.18 14.43
N PRO A 107 -25.22 9.82 15.74
CA PRO A 107 -26.18 10.36 16.71
C PRO A 107 -26.09 11.88 16.87
N LYS A 108 -24.88 12.45 16.76
CA LYS A 108 -24.69 13.91 16.81
C LYS A 108 -25.31 14.59 15.60
N ALA A 109 -25.13 14.00 14.42
CA ALA A 109 -25.74 14.53 13.20
C ALA A 109 -27.28 14.48 13.26
N GLU A 110 -27.85 13.41 13.83
CA GLU A 110 -29.30 13.28 14.08
C GLU A 110 -29.82 14.36 15.04
N GLN A 111 -28.99 14.81 15.98
CA GLN A 111 -29.29 15.92 16.90
C GLN A 111 -29.08 17.31 16.25
N GLY A 112 -28.76 17.37 14.95
CA GLY A 112 -28.56 18.62 14.22
C GLY A 112 -27.17 19.24 14.41
N ASP A 113 -26.19 18.51 14.96
CA ASP A 113 -24.82 18.99 15.08
C ASP A 113 -24.21 19.26 13.70
N ARG A 114 -23.87 20.53 13.46
CA ARG A 114 -23.39 21.02 12.16
C ARG A 114 -22.07 20.36 11.74
N GLU A 115 -21.16 20.10 12.68
CA GLU A 115 -19.88 19.48 12.36
C GLU A 115 -20.07 18.02 11.96
N ALA A 116 -20.88 17.27 12.71
CA ALA A 116 -21.21 15.89 12.42
C ALA A 116 -21.90 15.75 11.05
N LEU A 117 -22.86 16.63 10.75
CA LEU A 117 -23.50 16.71 9.43
C LEU A 117 -22.50 17.00 8.32
N THR A 118 -21.56 17.93 8.54
CA THR A 118 -20.52 18.27 7.55
C THR A 118 -19.58 17.09 7.30
N ILE A 119 -19.17 16.37 8.36
CA ILE A 119 -18.32 15.18 8.25
C ILE A 119 -19.05 14.07 7.48
N LEU A 120 -20.33 13.81 7.79
CA LEU A 120 -21.11 12.79 7.09
C LEU A 120 -21.37 13.15 5.63
N TYR A 121 -21.70 14.41 5.35
CA TYR A 121 -21.86 14.91 3.98
C TYR A 121 -20.57 14.68 3.18
N PHE A 122 -19.43 15.14 3.71
CA PHE A 122 -18.13 14.89 3.10
C PHE A 122 -17.88 13.39 2.87
N TYR A 123 -18.09 12.57 3.90
CA TYR A 123 -17.86 11.13 3.86
C TYR A 123 -18.69 10.47 2.75
N TYR A 124 -20.00 10.66 2.72
CA TYR A 124 -20.86 10.01 1.74
C TYR A 124 -20.65 10.56 0.32
N THR A 125 -20.49 11.87 0.14
CA THR A 125 -20.20 12.47 -1.17
C THR A 125 -18.91 11.91 -1.77
N THR A 126 -17.86 11.79 -0.96
CA THR A 126 -16.57 11.31 -1.43
C THR A 126 -16.48 9.79 -1.52
N GLN A 127 -17.27 9.04 -0.73
CA GLN A 127 -17.44 7.59 -0.93
C GLN A 127 -18.04 7.32 -2.31
N LYS A 128 -19.15 8.00 -2.64
CA LYS A 128 -19.77 7.92 -3.98
C LYS A 128 -18.76 8.21 -5.08
N GLN A 129 -17.95 9.25 -4.92
CA GLN A 129 -16.90 9.59 -5.89
C GLN A 129 -15.85 8.47 -6.12
N VAL A 130 -15.54 7.68 -5.08
CA VAL A 130 -14.48 6.64 -5.14
C VAL A 130 -15.04 5.27 -5.56
N TYR A 131 -16.25 4.95 -5.10
CA TYR A 131 -16.82 3.60 -5.15
C TYR A 131 -17.94 3.43 -6.17
N ASP A 132 -18.76 4.46 -6.43
CA ASP A 132 -19.77 4.44 -7.49
C ASP A 132 -19.11 4.71 -8.85
#